data_AF-A0A7V8SXH7-F1
#
_entry.id   AF-A0A7V8SXH7-F1
#
_cell.length_a   1.000
_cell.length_b   1.000
_cell.length_c   1.000
_cell.angle_alpha   90.00
_cell.angle_beta   90.00
_cell.angle_gamma   90.00
#
_symmetry.space_group_name_H-M   'P 1'
#
loop_
_entity.id
_entity.type
_entity.pdbx_description
1 polymer ?
#
loop_
_entity_poly.entity_id
_entity_poly.type
_entity_poly.pdbx_seq_one_letter_code
_entity_poly.pdbx_strand_id
1 'polypeptide(L)'
;MRKPSMFVLSMLATGAIFWPSAQAQQAPAPAAQNPTAKAAAQAPAATAKKPGTSKSGQTSASPAQAALALNTPKDKLSYSIGMNIGKSLKKDSVDVDPAILLRGIKDVLGGGNLLMNDQEAQTILTNLQADLRKKQEQETQQVAETNKKEGDAFLAANKVKDGVVALPSGLQYKILQEGTGPKPTAADTVTVNYRGTLINGAEFDSSYKHG
;
A
#
# COMPACT_ATOMS: atom_id res chain seq x y z
N MET A 1 -27.97 10.30 -17.67
CA MET A 1 -27.54 9.29 -16.69
C MET A 1 -26.07 8.96 -16.94
N ARG A 2 -25.14 9.50 -16.14
CA ARG A 2 -23.71 9.17 -16.17
C ARG A 2 -23.29 8.81 -14.75
N LYS A 3 -22.82 7.58 -14.55
CA LYS A 3 -22.36 7.05 -13.26
C LYS A 3 -20.99 7.66 -12.92
N PRO A 4 -20.72 8.12 -11.68
CA PRO A 4 -19.37 8.41 -11.26
C PRO A 4 -18.70 7.13 -10.73
N SER A 5 -17.47 6.92 -11.18
CA SER A 5 -16.58 5.82 -10.82
C SER A 5 -16.04 6.06 -9.40
N MET A 6 -16.22 5.09 -8.50
CA MET A 6 -15.61 5.09 -7.16
C MET A 6 -14.09 4.97 -7.27
N PHE A 7 -13.37 5.95 -6.73
CA PHE A 7 -11.99 5.77 -6.26
C PHE A 7 -12.02 5.85 -4.74
N VAL A 8 -11.79 4.71 -4.09
CA VAL A 8 -11.62 4.62 -2.64
C VAL A 8 -10.18 4.99 -2.34
N LEU A 9 -9.95 6.19 -1.82
CA LEU A 9 -8.66 6.60 -1.26
C LEU A 9 -8.73 6.43 0.26
N SER A 10 -8.19 5.31 0.73
CA SER A 10 -7.98 5.05 2.15
C SER A 10 -6.87 5.98 2.66
N MET A 11 -7.22 7.06 3.34
CA MET A 11 -6.25 7.86 4.08
C MET A 11 -5.94 7.17 5.40
N LEU A 12 -4.72 6.60 5.47
CA LEU A 12 -4.05 6.24 6.71
C LEU A 12 -3.75 7.53 7.49
N ALA A 13 -4.40 7.70 8.63
CA ALA A 13 -4.03 8.69 9.62
C ALA A 13 -2.71 8.28 10.27
N THR A 14 -1.64 8.99 9.92
CA THR A 14 -0.31 8.85 10.52
C THR A 14 -0.34 9.41 11.95
N GLY A 15 -0.67 8.56 12.91
CA GLY A 15 -0.44 8.82 14.33
C GLY A 15 1.00 8.49 14.69
N ALA A 16 1.86 9.50 14.74
CA ALA A 16 3.15 9.41 15.40
C ALA A 16 2.91 9.27 16.92
N ILE A 17 3.08 8.06 17.45
CA ILE A 17 3.19 7.83 18.89
C ILE A 17 4.57 7.26 19.18
N PHE A 18 5.31 8.08 19.93
CA PHE A 18 6.58 7.83 20.58
C PHE A 18 6.70 6.42 21.17
N TRP A 19 7.84 5.79 20.90
CA TRP A 19 8.30 4.56 21.55
C TRP A 19 9.00 4.93 22.86
N PRO A 20 8.57 4.44 24.03
CA PRO A 20 9.40 4.43 25.21
C PRO A 20 10.17 3.10 25.24
N SER A 21 11.49 3.22 25.13
CA SER A 21 12.45 2.20 25.53
C SER A 21 12.35 1.96 27.04
N ALA A 22 11.98 0.75 27.44
CA ALA A 22 12.19 0.26 28.80
C ALA A 22 12.66 -1.19 28.75
N GLN A 23 13.96 -1.35 29.00
CA GLN A 23 14.61 -2.62 29.27
C GLN A 23 14.09 -3.16 30.61
N ALA A 24 13.52 -4.36 30.60
CA ALA A 24 13.36 -5.17 31.80
C ALA A 24 14.08 -6.49 31.58
N GLN A 25 15.12 -6.71 32.38
CA GLN A 25 15.94 -7.90 32.44
C GLN A 25 15.10 -9.13 32.81
N GLN A 26 15.23 -10.19 32.03
CA GLN A 26 15.02 -11.55 32.53
C GLN A 26 16.32 -12.34 32.32
N ALA A 27 16.95 -12.68 33.44
CA ALA A 27 18.07 -13.60 33.53
C ALA A 27 17.56 -14.95 34.11
N PRO A 28 18.33 -16.04 33.91
CA PRO A 28 17.79 -17.39 33.67
C PRO A 28 18.01 -18.38 34.83
N ALA A 29 17.37 -19.57 34.77
CA ALA A 29 17.87 -20.89 35.22
C ALA A 29 16.71 -21.92 35.39
N PRO A 30 16.97 -23.25 35.50
CA PRO A 30 17.95 -24.08 34.80
C PRO A 30 17.35 -25.39 34.22
N ALA A 31 18.23 -26.17 33.61
CA ALA A 31 18.04 -27.42 32.87
C ALA A 31 17.37 -28.60 33.61
N ALA A 32 16.77 -29.49 32.82
CA ALA A 32 16.62 -30.91 33.13
C ALA A 32 16.79 -31.75 31.84
N GLN A 33 17.33 -32.95 32.02
CA GLN A 33 18.07 -33.74 31.04
C GLN A 33 17.21 -34.72 30.22
N ASN A 34 17.78 -35.13 29.09
CA ASN A 34 17.44 -36.25 28.19
C ASN A 34 17.15 -37.59 28.93
N PRO A 35 16.53 -38.60 28.27
CA PRO A 35 17.35 -39.56 27.51
C PRO A 35 16.76 -40.08 26.18
N THR A 36 17.63 -40.11 25.17
CA THR A 36 17.88 -41.16 24.15
C THR A 36 16.76 -42.05 23.61
N ALA A 37 16.66 -42.10 22.28
CA ALA A 37 16.42 -43.34 21.54
C ALA A 37 17.25 -43.36 20.25
N LYS A 38 17.67 -44.57 19.88
CA LYS A 38 18.81 -44.96 19.05
C LYS A 38 18.31 -45.62 17.75
N ALA A 39 19.18 -45.59 16.72
CA ALA A 39 19.22 -46.48 15.54
C ALA A 39 18.19 -46.18 14.42
N ALA A 40 18.46 -46.36 13.12
CA ALA A 40 19.54 -47.05 12.43
C ALA A 40 19.74 -46.47 11.00
N ALA A 41 20.93 -46.70 10.46
CA ALA A 41 21.37 -46.40 9.11
C ALA A 41 20.67 -47.24 8.02
N GLN A 42 20.67 -46.76 6.77
CA GLN A 42 21.40 -47.36 5.63
C GLN A 42 20.95 -46.76 4.29
N ALA A 43 21.91 -46.16 3.58
CA ALA A 43 21.94 -46.16 2.11
C ALA A 43 22.55 -47.49 1.63
N PRO A 44 22.40 -47.85 0.35
CA PRO A 44 23.55 -47.63 -0.55
C PRO A 44 23.19 -47.19 -1.98
N ALA A 45 24.17 -46.55 -2.61
CA ALA A 45 24.34 -46.32 -4.05
C ALA A 45 24.55 -47.67 -4.81
N ALA A 46 24.63 -47.83 -6.13
CA ALA A 46 24.77 -47.01 -7.33
C ALA A 46 24.45 -47.91 -8.55
N THR A 47 24.25 -47.37 -9.75
CA THR A 47 25.00 -47.75 -10.99
C THR A 47 24.50 -47.00 -12.23
N ALA A 48 25.44 -46.64 -13.09
CA ALA A 48 25.26 -45.94 -14.36
C ALA A 48 25.59 -46.86 -15.55
N LYS A 49 24.89 -46.72 -16.68
CA LYS A 49 25.47 -46.73 -18.05
C LYS A 49 24.44 -46.37 -19.16
N LYS A 50 24.87 -45.44 -20.03
CA LYS A 50 24.34 -45.01 -21.36
C LYS A 50 24.74 -46.07 -22.44
N PRO A 51 24.50 -45.91 -23.78
CA PRO A 51 23.67 -44.97 -24.55
C PRO A 51 22.82 -45.60 -25.69
N GLY A 52 21.84 -44.86 -26.23
CA GLY A 52 21.19 -45.17 -27.51
C GLY A 52 20.85 -43.89 -28.28
N THR A 53 21.57 -43.66 -29.37
CA THR A 53 21.36 -42.58 -30.35
C THR A 53 20.21 -42.91 -31.31
N SER A 54 19.32 -41.95 -31.60
CA SER A 54 18.81 -41.74 -32.96
C SER A 54 18.26 -40.32 -33.17
N LYS A 55 19.00 -39.59 -34.02
CA LYS A 55 18.63 -38.61 -35.05
C LYS A 55 17.37 -37.72 -34.96
N SER A 56 17.67 -36.43 -34.99
CA SER A 56 17.19 -35.38 -35.91
C SER A 56 15.68 -35.14 -36.06
N GLY A 57 15.27 -33.94 -35.65
CA GLY A 57 14.01 -33.33 -36.06
C GLY A 57 13.83 -31.97 -35.37
N GLN A 58 14.67 -31.00 -35.70
CA GLN A 58 14.36 -29.60 -35.42
C GLN A 58 13.11 -29.23 -36.23
N THR A 59 12.01 -29.01 -35.52
CA THR A 59 11.04 -28.00 -35.92
C THR A 59 10.78 -27.18 -34.69
N SER A 60 11.56 -26.12 -34.53
CA SER A 60 11.36 -25.07 -33.54
C SER A 60 10.12 -24.28 -33.93
N ALA A 61 8.95 -24.85 -33.61
CA ALA A 61 7.75 -24.06 -33.41
C ALA A 61 7.94 -23.32 -32.08
N SER A 62 8.05 -22.01 -32.15
CA SER A 62 7.87 -21.12 -30.99
C SER A 62 6.57 -21.56 -30.29
N PRO A 63 6.59 -21.97 -29.01
CA PRO A 63 5.35 -22.21 -28.31
C PRO A 63 4.70 -20.84 -28.13
N ALA A 64 3.76 -20.53 -29.01
CA ALA A 64 2.65 -19.64 -28.72
C ALA A 64 2.24 -19.92 -27.27
N GLN A 65 2.25 -18.88 -26.44
CA GLN A 65 1.92 -18.94 -25.02
C GLN A 65 0.74 -19.91 -24.82
N ALA A 66 1.06 -21.12 -24.35
CA ALA A 66 0.05 -22.06 -23.97
C ALA A 66 -0.80 -21.34 -22.93
N ALA A 67 -2.10 -21.24 -23.18
CA ALA A 67 -3.02 -20.58 -22.28
C ALA A 67 -2.78 -21.12 -20.87
N LEU A 68 -2.24 -20.28 -19.99
CA LEU A 68 -1.93 -20.64 -18.61
C LEU A 68 -3.25 -20.93 -17.90
N ALA A 69 -3.63 -22.20 -17.83
CA ALA A 69 -4.80 -22.65 -17.12
C ALA A 69 -4.43 -22.84 -15.63
N LEU A 70 -5.07 -22.06 -14.76
CA LEU A 70 -4.83 -22.08 -13.31
C LEU A 70 -5.59 -23.25 -12.65
N ASN A 71 -5.12 -24.46 -12.92
CA ASN A 71 -5.85 -25.69 -12.59
C ASN A 71 -5.57 -26.20 -11.19
N THR A 72 -4.41 -25.88 -10.62
CA THR A 72 -4.03 -26.35 -9.28
C THR A 72 -4.09 -25.23 -8.22
N PRO A 73 -4.22 -25.57 -6.92
CA PRO A 73 -4.07 -24.59 -5.84
C PRO A 73 -2.74 -23.84 -5.90
N LYS A 74 -1.66 -24.52 -6.32
CA LYS A 74 -0.34 -23.92 -6.49
C LYS A 74 -0.34 -22.86 -7.59
N ASP A 75 -0.97 -23.13 -8.73
CA ASP A 75 -1.04 -22.16 -9.84
C ASP A 75 -1.81 -20.90 -9.43
N LYS A 76 -2.93 -21.08 -8.72
CA LYS A 76 -3.73 -19.97 -8.19
C LYS A 76 -2.96 -19.14 -7.17
N LEU A 77 -2.22 -19.79 -6.27
CA LEU A 77 -1.36 -19.11 -5.30
C LEU A 77 -0.26 -18.29 -6.00
N SER A 78 0.49 -18.90 -6.91
CA SER A 78 1.55 -18.21 -7.66
C SER A 78 1.02 -17.02 -8.46
N TYR A 79 -0.13 -17.18 -9.13
CA TYR A 79 -0.77 -16.10 -9.87
C TYR A 79 -1.24 -14.98 -8.93
N SER A 80 -1.82 -15.31 -7.76
CA SER A 80 -2.25 -14.31 -6.78
C SER A 80 -1.09 -13.46 -6.22
N ILE A 81 0.08 -14.06 -5.99
CA ILE A 81 1.30 -13.35 -5.59
C ILE A 81 1.73 -12.39 -6.70
N GLY A 82 1.80 -12.87 -7.95
CA GLY A 82 2.11 -12.03 -9.11
C GLY A 82 1.12 -10.88 -9.31
N MET A 83 -0.19 -11.13 -9.09
CA MET A 83 -1.22 -10.09 -9.13
C MET A 83 -1.00 -9.01 -8.07
N ASN A 84 -0.65 -9.39 -6.83
CA ASN A 84 -0.42 -8.44 -5.76
C ASN A 84 0.81 -7.57 -6.03
N ILE A 85 1.91 -8.19 -6.50
CA ILE A 85 3.12 -7.47 -6.90
C ILE A 85 2.80 -6.50 -8.05
N GLY A 86 2.16 -6.97 -9.12
CA GLY A 86 1.79 -6.13 -10.27
C GLY A 86 0.84 -4.99 -9.91
N LYS A 87 -0.13 -5.23 -9.02
CA LYS A 87 -1.02 -4.17 -8.51
C LYS A 87 -0.25 -3.11 -7.71
N SER A 88 0.71 -3.50 -6.87
CA SER A 88 1.53 -2.55 -6.12
C SER A 88 2.38 -1.70 -7.07
N LEU A 89 3.09 -2.33 -8.01
CA LEU A 89 3.92 -1.63 -8.99
C LEU A 89 3.09 -0.64 -9.82
N LYS A 90 1.87 -1.02 -10.22
CA LYS A 90 0.95 -0.12 -10.91
C LYS A 90 0.47 1.04 -10.02
N LYS A 91 0.14 0.76 -8.75
CA LYS A 91 -0.30 1.77 -7.78
C LYS A 91 0.78 2.83 -7.57
N ASP A 92 2.02 2.38 -7.41
CA ASP A 92 3.16 3.25 -7.18
C ASP A 92 3.74 3.81 -8.51
N SER A 93 3.18 3.39 -9.65
CA SER A 93 3.61 3.71 -11.01
C SER A 93 5.10 3.41 -11.28
N VAL A 94 5.59 2.31 -10.73
CA VAL A 94 6.95 1.83 -10.98
C VAL A 94 6.98 1.13 -12.35
N ASP A 95 7.82 1.63 -13.23
CA ASP A 95 8.04 1.04 -14.56
C ASP A 95 9.03 -0.12 -14.45
N VAL A 96 8.59 -1.33 -14.81
CA VAL A 96 9.42 -2.53 -14.77
C VAL A 96 9.19 -3.36 -16.03
N ASP A 97 10.23 -4.07 -16.46
CA ASP A 97 10.09 -5.14 -17.45
C ASP A 97 9.57 -6.42 -16.75
N PRO A 98 8.35 -6.89 -17.07
CA PRO A 98 7.79 -8.08 -16.43
C PRO A 98 8.60 -9.35 -16.69
N ALA A 99 9.23 -9.48 -17.85
CA ALA A 99 10.04 -10.65 -18.18
C ALA A 99 11.30 -10.73 -17.32
N ILE A 100 11.95 -9.58 -17.08
CA ILE A 100 13.14 -9.49 -16.22
C ILE A 100 12.75 -9.69 -14.75
N LEU A 101 11.64 -9.11 -14.29
CA LEU A 101 11.14 -9.31 -12.93
C LEU A 101 10.84 -10.79 -12.65
N LEU A 102 10.14 -11.46 -13.56
CA LEU A 102 9.85 -12.89 -13.45
C LEU A 102 11.12 -13.73 -13.49
N ARG A 103 12.12 -13.33 -14.28
CA ARG A 103 13.42 -14.00 -14.33
C ARG A 103 14.12 -13.94 -12.98
N GLY A 104 14.18 -12.77 -12.34
CA GLY A 104 14.79 -12.61 -11.02
C GLY A 104 14.13 -13.48 -9.95
N ILE A 105 12.79 -13.52 -9.92
CA ILE A 105 12.03 -14.41 -9.02
C ILE A 105 12.38 -15.87 -9.26
N LYS A 106 12.45 -16.29 -10.53
CA LYS A 106 12.78 -17.67 -10.91
C LYS A 106 14.21 -18.05 -10.49
N ASP A 107 15.18 -17.15 -10.69
CA ASP A 107 16.58 -17.41 -10.36
C ASP A 107 16.78 -17.56 -8.84
N VAL A 108 16.16 -16.69 -8.03
CA VAL A 108 16.22 -16.81 -6.56
C VAL A 108 15.56 -18.10 -6.06
N LEU A 109 14.34 -18.41 -6.53
CA LEU A 109 13.61 -19.62 -6.08
C LEU A 109 14.27 -20.93 -6.53
N GLY A 110 14.95 -20.90 -7.68
CA GLY A 110 15.65 -22.06 -8.23
C GLY A 110 17.05 -22.27 -7.68
N GLY A 111 17.57 -21.35 -6.85
CA GLY A 111 18.99 -21.33 -6.48
C GLY A 111 19.92 -21.12 -7.69
N GLY A 112 19.42 -20.45 -8.72
CA GLY A 112 20.12 -20.19 -9.97
C GLY A 112 21.14 -19.06 -9.84
N ASN A 113 21.88 -18.82 -10.92
CA ASN A 113 22.85 -17.73 -10.96
C ASN A 113 22.13 -16.38 -11.06
N LEU A 114 22.33 -15.52 -10.07
CA LEU A 114 21.78 -14.16 -10.08
C LEU A 114 22.54 -13.31 -11.10
N LEU A 115 21.81 -12.49 -11.85
CA LEU A 115 22.37 -11.58 -12.86
C LEU A 115 22.92 -10.28 -12.25
N MET A 116 22.73 -10.09 -10.95
CA MET A 116 23.30 -9.00 -10.14
C MET A 116 23.57 -9.53 -8.73
N ASN A 117 24.50 -8.91 -8.02
CA ASN A 117 24.75 -9.25 -6.62
C ASN A 117 23.78 -8.51 -5.67
N ASP A 118 23.74 -8.95 -4.42
CA ASP A 118 22.81 -8.38 -3.42
C ASP A 118 23.08 -6.90 -3.11
N GLN A 119 24.34 -6.45 -3.20
CA GLN A 119 24.68 -5.04 -2.96
C GLN A 119 24.15 -4.14 -4.08
N GLU A 120 24.32 -4.55 -5.33
CA GLU A 120 23.77 -3.84 -6.49
C GLU A 120 22.25 -3.74 -6.41
N ALA A 121 21.57 -4.86 -6.08
CA ALA A 121 20.13 -4.89 -5.89
C ALA A 121 19.69 -3.91 -4.78
N GLN A 122 20.38 -3.91 -3.63
CA GLN A 122 20.09 -3.01 -2.52
C GLN A 122 20.26 -1.53 -2.90
N THR A 123 21.30 -1.18 -3.66
CA THR A 123 21.53 0.18 -4.14
C THR A 123 20.40 0.63 -5.07
N ILE A 124 20.00 -0.19 -6.05
CA ILE A 124 18.91 0.14 -6.97
C ILE A 124 17.59 0.32 -6.23
N LEU A 125 17.28 -0.56 -5.27
CA LEU A 125 16.05 -0.46 -4.48
C LEU A 125 16.03 0.76 -3.56
N THR A 126 17.20 1.18 -3.03
CA THR A 126 17.33 2.40 -2.23
C THR A 126 17.05 3.65 -3.08
N ASN A 127 17.58 3.69 -4.30
CA ASN A 127 17.32 4.77 -5.24
C ASN A 127 15.84 4.83 -5.65
N LEU A 128 15.24 3.67 -5.97
CA LEU A 128 13.81 3.58 -6.25
C LEU A 128 12.97 4.12 -5.08
N GLN A 129 13.31 3.77 -3.84
CA GLN A 129 12.58 4.28 -2.68
C GLN A 129 12.72 5.80 -2.54
N ALA A 130 13.90 6.37 -2.80
CA ALA A 130 14.10 7.82 -2.79
C ALA A 130 13.26 8.52 -3.87
N ASP A 131 13.23 7.98 -5.08
CA ASP A 131 12.42 8.51 -6.19
C ASP A 131 10.93 8.48 -5.87
N LEU A 132 10.45 7.38 -5.27
CA LEU A 132 9.05 7.26 -4.83
C LEU A 132 8.68 8.29 -3.76
N ARG A 133 9.57 8.55 -2.78
CA ARG A 133 9.35 9.62 -1.78
C ARG A 133 9.26 10.99 -2.44
N LYS A 134 10.20 11.30 -3.33
CA LYS A 134 10.22 12.56 -4.07
C LYS A 134 8.96 12.75 -4.89
N LYS A 135 8.50 11.70 -5.59
CA LYS A 135 7.24 11.72 -6.34
C LYS A 135 6.04 11.97 -5.42
N GLN A 136 5.96 11.28 -4.29
CA GLN A 136 4.89 11.46 -3.32
C GLN A 136 4.86 12.88 -2.74
N GLU A 137 6.02 13.48 -2.45
CA GLU A 137 6.14 14.86 -1.99
C GLU A 137 5.64 15.84 -3.06
N GLN A 138 6.03 15.64 -4.33
CA GLN A 138 5.57 16.48 -5.45
C GLN A 138 4.06 16.37 -5.64
N GLU A 139 3.49 15.17 -5.61
CA GLU A 139 2.03 14.98 -5.70
C GLU A 139 1.31 15.66 -4.53
N THR A 140 1.85 15.54 -3.31
CA THR A 140 1.29 16.19 -2.12
C THR A 140 1.33 17.71 -2.23
N GLN A 141 2.43 18.27 -2.74
CA GLN A 141 2.56 19.71 -2.99
C GLN A 141 1.57 20.18 -4.06
N GLN A 142 1.44 19.47 -5.18
CA GLN A 142 0.49 19.81 -6.24
C GLN A 142 -0.96 19.76 -5.75
N VAL A 143 -1.32 18.74 -4.96
CA VAL A 143 -2.65 18.64 -4.34
C VAL A 143 -2.87 19.77 -3.34
N ALA A 144 -1.88 20.12 -2.53
CA ALA A 144 -1.97 21.23 -1.59
C ALA A 144 -2.18 22.58 -2.30
N GLU A 145 -1.43 22.85 -3.37
CA GLU A 145 -1.57 24.06 -4.19
C GLU A 145 -2.94 24.12 -4.87
N THR A 146 -3.40 23.00 -5.42
CA THR A 146 -4.73 22.89 -6.05
C THR A 146 -5.83 23.17 -5.01
N ASN A 147 -5.78 22.49 -3.86
CA ASN A 147 -6.75 22.66 -2.79
C ASN A 147 -6.76 24.09 -2.23
N LYS A 148 -5.58 24.71 -2.10
CA LYS A 148 -5.47 26.11 -1.67
C LYS A 148 -6.16 27.03 -2.66
N LYS A 149 -5.88 26.87 -3.97
CA LYS A 149 -6.49 27.68 -5.02
C LYS A 149 -8.01 27.51 -5.07
N GLU A 150 -8.50 26.28 -5.00
CA GLU A 150 -9.93 25.98 -4.99
C GLU A 150 -10.61 26.52 -3.73
N GLY A 151 -9.97 26.40 -2.56
CA GLY A 151 -10.44 26.95 -1.30
C GLY A 151 -10.52 28.47 -1.31
N ASP A 152 -9.48 29.15 -1.81
CA ASP A 152 -9.43 30.61 -1.94
C ASP A 152 -10.57 31.09 -2.87
N ALA A 153 -10.80 30.40 -3.99
CA ALA A 153 -11.89 30.70 -4.92
C ALA A 153 -13.27 30.46 -4.28
N PHE A 154 -13.46 29.35 -3.56
CA PHE A 154 -14.70 29.04 -2.86
C PHE A 154 -15.03 30.11 -1.82
N LEU A 155 -14.07 30.49 -0.96
CA LEU A 155 -14.27 31.52 0.06
C LEU A 155 -14.56 32.89 -0.56
N ALA A 156 -13.90 33.24 -1.67
CA ALA A 156 -14.16 34.47 -2.39
C ALA A 156 -15.57 34.52 -3.01
N ALA A 157 -16.09 33.40 -3.51
CA ALA A 157 -17.45 33.30 -4.02
C ALA A 157 -18.49 33.18 -2.90
N ASN A 158 -18.13 32.62 -1.74
CA ASN A 158 -19.05 32.39 -0.64
C ASN A 158 -19.34 33.67 0.16
N LYS A 159 -18.35 34.54 0.35
CA LYS A 159 -18.49 35.80 1.11
C LYS A 159 -19.51 36.78 0.52
N VAL A 160 -19.84 36.64 -0.77
CA VAL A 160 -20.82 37.52 -1.46
C VAL A 160 -22.24 36.95 -1.47
N LYS A 161 -22.43 35.74 -0.91
CA LYS A 161 -23.76 35.13 -0.84
C LYS A 161 -24.57 35.76 0.29
N ASP A 162 -25.88 35.80 0.08
CA ASP A 162 -26.82 36.37 1.04
C ASP A 162 -26.79 35.64 2.39
N GLY A 163 -26.77 36.43 3.47
CA GLY A 163 -26.68 35.98 4.86
C GLY A 163 -25.32 35.44 5.31
N VAL A 164 -24.28 35.49 4.46
CA VAL A 164 -22.92 35.10 4.85
C VAL A 164 -22.21 36.28 5.53
N VAL A 165 -21.65 36.02 6.70
CA VAL A 165 -20.82 36.96 7.46
C VAL A 165 -19.38 36.47 7.43
N ALA A 166 -18.45 37.35 7.03
CA ALA A 166 -17.02 37.08 7.03
C ALA A 166 -16.33 37.77 8.21
N LEU A 167 -15.47 37.04 8.92
CA LEU A 167 -14.68 37.55 10.05
C LEU A 167 -13.25 37.92 9.62
N PRO A 168 -12.53 38.79 10.37
CA PRO A 168 -11.13 39.12 10.09
C PRO A 168 -10.18 37.93 10.09
N SER A 169 -10.53 36.85 10.81
CA SER A 169 -9.77 35.58 10.81
C SER A 169 -9.88 34.79 9.49
N GLY A 170 -10.76 35.20 8.58
CA GLY A 170 -11.08 34.48 7.34
C GLY A 170 -12.24 33.47 7.48
N LEU A 171 -12.71 33.21 8.70
CA LEU A 171 -13.88 32.36 8.94
C LEU A 171 -15.14 33.01 8.35
N GLN A 172 -15.96 32.22 7.67
CA GLN A 172 -17.26 32.63 7.17
C GLN A 172 -18.35 31.75 7.78
N TYR A 173 -19.45 32.36 8.18
CA TYR A 173 -20.62 31.64 8.68
C TYR A 173 -21.91 32.24 8.16
N LYS A 174 -22.98 31.46 8.20
CA LYS A 174 -24.34 31.90 7.93
C LYS A 174 -25.25 31.36 9.02
N ILE A 175 -26.00 32.25 9.65
CA ILE A 175 -27.01 31.85 10.64
C ILE A 175 -28.24 31.39 9.84
N LEU A 176 -28.61 30.12 9.98
CA LEU A 176 -29.82 29.57 9.36
C LEU A 176 -31.04 29.77 10.26
N GLN A 177 -30.86 29.55 11.55
CA GLN A 177 -31.85 29.78 12.59
C GLN A 177 -31.12 30.33 13.82
N GLU A 178 -31.57 31.48 14.30
CA GLU A 178 -30.98 32.10 15.49
C GLU A 178 -31.50 31.40 16.76
N GLY A 179 -30.57 31.05 17.65
CA GLY A 179 -30.90 30.49 18.96
C GLY A 179 -31.06 31.59 20.00
N THR A 180 -31.88 31.35 21.02
CA THR A 180 -32.16 32.32 22.11
C THR A 180 -31.40 32.01 23.41
N GLY A 181 -30.54 30.99 23.40
CA GLY A 181 -29.77 30.56 24.57
C GLY A 181 -28.52 31.41 24.84
N PRO A 182 -27.85 31.19 25.98
CA PRO A 182 -26.58 31.84 26.26
C PRO A 182 -25.53 31.45 25.21
N LYS A 183 -24.65 32.40 24.86
CA LYS A 183 -23.51 32.11 24.00
C LYS A 183 -22.46 31.35 24.80
N PRO A 184 -21.94 30.21 24.29
CA PRO A 184 -20.91 29.46 24.99
C PRO A 184 -19.60 30.25 25.05
N THR A 185 -18.87 30.04 26.14
CA THR A 185 -17.51 30.52 26.38
C THR A 185 -16.49 29.42 26.09
N ALA A 186 -15.21 29.77 26.06
CA ALA A 186 -14.14 28.80 25.81
C ALA A 186 -14.02 27.69 26.88
N ALA A 187 -14.60 27.89 28.07
CA ALA A 187 -14.58 26.91 29.16
C ALA A 187 -15.76 25.93 29.12
N ASP A 188 -16.76 26.18 28.25
CA ASP A 188 -17.99 25.40 28.24
C ASP A 188 -17.86 24.12 27.41
N THR A 189 -18.60 23.09 27.82
CA THR A 189 -18.81 21.89 27.01
C THR A 189 -20.10 22.05 26.22
N VAL A 190 -20.04 21.82 24.91
CA VAL A 190 -21.19 21.94 24.01
C VAL A 190 -21.58 20.58 23.44
N THR A 191 -22.88 20.37 23.23
CA THR A 191 -23.42 19.23 22.47
C THR A 191 -23.93 19.74 21.13
N VAL A 192 -23.47 19.13 20.04
CA VAL A 192 -23.79 19.59 18.68
C VAL A 192 -24.14 18.41 17.77
N ASN A 193 -25.08 18.66 16.87
CA ASN A 193 -25.24 17.84 15.67
C ASN A 193 -24.55 18.56 14.51
N TYR A 194 -23.75 17.83 13.74
CA TYR A 194 -22.94 18.42 12.67
C TYR A 194 -22.80 17.50 11.46
N ARG A 195 -22.43 18.13 10.35
CA ARG A 195 -22.11 17.48 9.09
C ARG A 195 -20.95 18.22 8.44
N GLY A 196 -19.85 17.51 8.19
CA GLY A 196 -18.64 18.03 7.57
C GLY A 196 -18.52 17.58 6.12
N THR A 197 -18.41 18.53 5.19
CA THR A 197 -18.18 18.26 3.77
C THR A 197 -16.99 19.04 3.24
N LEU A 198 -16.26 18.45 2.31
CA LEU A 198 -15.29 19.15 1.47
C LEU A 198 -16.01 20.09 0.49
N ILE A 199 -15.26 21.00 -0.14
CA ILE A 199 -15.80 21.96 -1.13
C ILE A 199 -16.45 21.28 -2.35
N ASN A 200 -16.05 20.05 -2.66
CA ASN A 200 -16.63 19.23 -3.73
C ASN A 200 -17.91 18.48 -3.29
N GLY A 201 -18.38 18.70 -2.06
CA GLY A 201 -19.58 18.08 -1.50
C GLY A 201 -19.36 16.68 -0.90
N ALA A 202 -18.16 16.11 -1.00
CA ALA A 202 -17.85 14.84 -0.35
C ALA A 202 -17.89 15.00 1.17
N GLU A 203 -18.70 14.18 1.84
CA GLU A 203 -18.81 14.17 3.29
C GLU A 203 -17.64 13.40 3.91
N PHE A 204 -16.98 14.01 4.89
CA PHE A 204 -15.87 13.38 5.62
C PHE A 204 -16.28 12.96 7.03
N ASP A 205 -17.28 13.61 7.63
CA ASP A 205 -17.78 13.28 8.96
C ASP A 205 -19.24 13.74 9.15
N SER A 206 -20.00 13.03 9.98
CA SER A 206 -21.36 13.41 10.35
C SER A 206 -21.80 12.74 11.66
N SER A 207 -22.30 13.56 12.59
CA SER A 207 -22.89 13.04 13.84
C SER A 207 -24.13 12.18 13.61
N TYR A 208 -24.83 12.36 12.49
CA TYR A 208 -26.00 11.54 12.15
C TYR A 208 -25.65 10.09 11.78
N LYS A 209 -24.39 9.81 11.40
CA LYS A 209 -23.93 8.46 11.02
C LYS A 209 -23.31 7.70 12.18
N HIS A 210 -22.76 8.42 13.16
CA HIS A 210 -21.96 7.88 14.25
C HIS A 210 -22.62 8.08 15.63
N GLY A 211 -23.89 8.46 15.65
CA GLY A 211 -24.68 8.71 16.87
C GLY A 211 -24.72 7.55 17.84
#